data_AF-A0AAI9UCC3-F1
#
_entry.id   AF-A0AAI9UCC3-F1
#
_cell.length_a   1.000
_cell.length_b   1.000
_cell.length_c   1.000
_cell.angle_alpha   90.00
_cell.angle_beta   90.00
_cell.angle_gamma   90.00
#
_symmetry.space_group_name_H-M   'P 1'
#
loop_
_entity.id
_entity.type
_entity.pdbx_description
1 polymer ?
#
loop_
_entity_poly.entity_id
_entity_poly.type
_entity_poly.pdbx_seq_one_letter_code
_entity_poly.pdbx_strand_id
1 'polypeptide(L)'
;MDLPEQVKRFGLTSTSVPIGNEQVYPYFYENQLTKSPWVVPISHIHAMKPYRRHGLVTMAIEHRMSRLSPARNDAYAIEVRARAYQHRLTAIQALNKDIENESTRCSDATLAGVIVFLFGDLMGSATEPNWRVHLNGFAALIAMRGGWDAFCQKSPHLKSLVLFCKVIENLANTTSPAHDQLSPVANFKIRNVVRDVFSIGYYPQLPCPVDLLIDIIHINRLRFQATCIQSGGPLTSIRIEAERLLDKILDYSPEVWSSSAEPLADGHLLMAKTYRSAVALFGVSSLQSVKVIPFSKDWMTVKETHRDRLFSFLKASLASSALKICTTWPMVVAGFEAKSGNLSMRSFVLGRMKEDSQRMGIYLPVAAKEVLERFYASAGNTWDDCFDSPHALFT
;
A
#
# COMPACT_ATOMS: atom_id res chain seq x y z
N MET A 1 -13.20 33.28 20.86
CA MET A 1 -14.14 33.12 19.73
C MET A 1 -14.70 31.71 19.84
N ASP A 2 -16.00 31.61 20.12
CA ASP A 2 -16.63 30.55 20.91
C ASP A 2 -16.59 29.13 20.30
N LEU A 3 -15.97 28.21 21.05
CA LEU A 3 -15.84 26.77 20.76
C LEU A 3 -17.12 25.88 20.87
N PRO A 4 -18.24 26.24 21.52
CA PRO A 4 -19.37 25.31 21.69
C PRO A 4 -20.13 24.95 20.41
N GLU A 5 -20.08 25.78 19.35
CA GLU A 5 -20.82 25.52 18.11
C GLU A 5 -20.16 24.47 17.20
N GLN A 6 -18.84 24.27 17.29
CA GLN A 6 -18.16 23.22 16.52
C GLN A 6 -18.47 21.82 17.03
N VAL A 7 -18.89 21.69 18.30
CA VAL A 7 -19.19 20.41 18.97
C VAL A 7 -20.51 19.80 18.46
N LYS A 8 -21.47 20.63 18.01
CA LYS A 8 -22.77 20.17 17.48
C LYS A 8 -22.72 19.64 16.03
N ARG A 9 -21.61 19.82 15.30
CA ARG A 9 -21.53 19.50 13.86
C ARG A 9 -21.12 18.07 13.52
N PHE A 10 -20.78 17.22 14.48
CA PHE A 10 -20.37 15.81 14.23
C PHE A 10 -21.55 14.83 14.30
N GLY A 11 -22.71 15.23 13.78
CA GLY A 11 -23.83 14.36 13.47
C GLY A 11 -23.75 13.84 12.03
N LEU A 12 -24.42 12.72 11.78
CA LEU A 12 -24.39 11.84 10.60
C LEU A 12 -24.56 12.45 9.19
N THR A 13 -24.53 13.77 8.99
CA THR A 13 -24.83 14.37 7.68
C THR A 13 -24.06 15.65 7.30
N SER A 14 -23.28 16.32 8.15
CA SER A 14 -22.74 17.65 7.78
C SER A 14 -21.23 17.90 7.88
N THR A 15 -20.41 16.99 8.40
CA THR A 15 -18.95 17.26 8.55
C THR A 15 -18.03 16.28 7.82
N SER A 16 -18.41 15.02 7.62
CA SER A 16 -17.54 14.05 6.93
C SER A 16 -17.47 14.26 5.42
N VAL A 17 -18.56 14.67 4.78
CA VAL A 17 -18.58 15.00 3.33
C VAL A 17 -17.77 16.26 3.05
N PRO A 18 -17.92 17.38 3.80
CA PRO A 18 -17.02 18.51 3.66
C PRO A 18 -15.56 18.13 3.90
N ILE A 19 -15.22 17.36 4.93
CA ILE A 19 -13.82 16.94 5.14
C ILE A 19 -13.31 16.09 3.97
N GLY A 20 -14.10 15.12 3.50
CA GLY A 20 -13.76 14.29 2.35
C GLY A 20 -13.60 15.09 1.06
N ASN A 21 -14.57 15.94 0.70
CA ASN A 21 -14.61 16.66 -0.57
C ASN A 21 -13.83 17.98 -0.58
N GLU A 22 -13.60 18.61 0.57
CA GLU A 22 -12.94 19.92 0.67
C GLU A 22 -11.50 19.81 1.21
N GLN A 23 -11.12 18.70 1.86
CA GLN A 23 -9.78 18.56 2.44
C GLN A 23 -9.01 17.35 1.89
N VAL A 24 -9.68 16.19 1.75
CA VAL A 24 -9.03 14.95 1.33
C VAL A 24 -8.98 14.86 -0.21
N TYR A 25 -10.13 14.94 -0.86
CA TYR A 25 -10.25 14.86 -2.32
C TYR A 25 -9.42 15.91 -3.07
N PRO A 26 -9.44 17.22 -2.71
CA PRO A 26 -8.66 18.22 -3.44
C PRO A 26 -7.15 17.96 -3.32
N TYR A 27 -6.69 17.54 -2.14
CA TYR A 27 -5.29 17.16 -1.93
C TYR A 27 -4.88 16.02 -2.86
N PHE A 28 -5.65 14.92 -2.89
CA PHE A 28 -5.34 13.83 -3.82
C PHE A 28 -5.47 14.28 -5.26
N TYR A 29 -6.48 15.09 -5.59
CA TYR A 29 -6.77 15.53 -6.96
C TYR A 29 -5.66 16.40 -7.55
N GLU A 30 -5.13 17.34 -6.78
CA GLU A 30 -4.07 18.28 -7.17
C GLU A 30 -2.69 17.64 -7.23
N ASN A 31 -2.47 16.54 -6.49
CA ASN A 31 -1.16 15.89 -6.38
C ASN A 31 -1.07 14.61 -7.22
N GLN A 32 -1.94 14.41 -8.21
CA GLN A 32 -1.86 13.25 -9.09
C GLN A 32 -0.76 13.44 -10.13
N LEU A 33 0.08 12.41 -10.30
CA LEU A 33 1.00 12.38 -11.45
C LEU A 33 0.21 12.26 -12.76
N THR A 34 -0.81 11.40 -12.80
CA THR A 34 -1.73 11.22 -13.92
C THR A 34 -3.14 11.07 -13.38
N LYS A 35 -4.15 11.55 -14.10
CA LYS A 35 -5.55 11.42 -13.69
C LYS A 35 -5.88 9.96 -13.38
N SER A 36 -6.24 9.73 -12.13
CA SER A 36 -6.55 8.43 -11.56
C SER A 36 -8.07 8.30 -11.49
N PRO A 37 -8.68 7.23 -12.04
CA PRO A 37 -10.13 6.99 -11.93
C PRO A 37 -10.59 6.72 -10.50
N TRP A 38 -9.66 6.74 -9.56
CA TRP A 38 -9.78 6.39 -8.15
C TRP A 38 -9.90 7.62 -7.24
N VAL A 39 -9.48 8.77 -7.74
CA VAL A 39 -9.65 10.05 -7.05
C VAL A 39 -10.97 10.64 -7.52
N VAL A 40 -12.04 10.28 -6.82
CA VAL A 40 -13.41 10.73 -7.12
C VAL A 40 -14.01 11.45 -5.92
N PRO A 41 -14.80 12.51 -6.13
CA PRO A 41 -15.47 13.18 -5.03
C PRO A 41 -16.54 12.25 -4.45
N ILE A 42 -16.71 12.30 -3.13
CA ILE A 42 -17.80 11.59 -2.45
C ILE A 42 -19.11 12.27 -2.85
N SER A 43 -19.87 11.60 -3.71
CA SER A 43 -21.20 12.05 -4.14
C SER A 43 -22.28 11.13 -3.59
N HIS A 44 -23.52 11.64 -3.47
CA HIS A 44 -24.70 10.85 -3.11
C HIS A 44 -24.58 10.06 -1.78
N ILE A 45 -23.93 10.63 -0.74
CA ILE A 45 -23.72 9.93 0.54
C ILE A 45 -25.03 9.41 1.15
N HIS A 46 -26.13 10.14 0.97
CA HIS A 46 -27.44 9.76 1.52
C HIS A 46 -28.01 8.48 0.89
N ALA A 47 -27.65 8.18 -0.36
CA ALA A 47 -28.02 6.95 -1.05
C ALA A 47 -27.09 5.77 -0.71
N MET A 48 -25.99 6.01 0.02
CA MET A 48 -25.08 4.94 0.42
C MET A 48 -25.64 4.12 1.59
N LYS A 49 -25.30 2.83 1.58
CA LYS A 49 -25.60 1.91 2.67
C LYS A 49 -24.97 2.38 4.00
N PRO A 50 -25.57 2.08 5.16
CA PRO A 50 -25.10 2.56 6.46
C PRO A 50 -23.61 2.29 6.72
N TYR A 51 -23.11 1.10 6.41
CA TYR A 51 -21.70 0.75 6.64
C TYR A 51 -20.72 1.62 5.86
N ARG A 52 -21.05 2.03 4.62
CA ARG A 52 -20.20 2.97 3.86
C ARG A 52 -20.23 4.36 4.45
N ARG A 53 -21.42 4.87 4.83
CA ARG A 53 -21.55 6.20 5.44
C ARG A 53 -20.78 6.30 6.74
N HIS A 54 -20.97 5.34 7.63
CA HIS A 54 -20.30 5.32 8.92
C HIS A 54 -18.79 5.04 8.79
N GLY A 55 -18.37 4.17 7.88
CA GLY A 55 -16.94 3.93 7.58
C GLY A 55 -16.23 5.19 7.08
N LEU A 56 -16.84 5.93 6.15
CA LEU A 56 -16.30 7.21 5.66
C LEU A 56 -16.21 8.27 6.77
N VAL A 57 -17.16 8.28 7.72
CA VAL A 57 -17.08 9.17 8.90
C VAL A 57 -15.90 8.79 9.79
N THR A 58 -15.70 7.50 10.08
CA THR A 58 -14.55 7.02 10.86
C THR A 58 -13.24 7.44 10.19
N MET A 59 -13.09 7.22 8.89
CA MET A 59 -11.93 7.64 8.10
C MET A 59 -11.67 9.15 8.18
N ALA A 60 -12.72 9.97 8.05
CA ALA A 60 -12.58 11.43 8.13
C ALA A 60 -12.13 11.90 9.51
N ILE A 61 -12.62 11.24 10.57
CA ILE A 61 -12.19 11.52 11.95
C ILE A 61 -10.72 11.13 12.12
N GLU A 62 -10.32 9.91 11.74
CA GLU A 62 -8.94 9.42 11.87
C GLU A 62 -7.96 10.28 11.08
N HIS A 63 -8.29 10.65 9.84
CA HIS A 63 -7.48 11.56 9.03
C HIS A 63 -7.27 12.90 9.75
N ARG A 64 -8.35 13.49 10.28
CA ARG A 64 -8.24 14.75 11.03
C ARG A 64 -7.39 14.60 12.28
N MET A 65 -7.51 13.49 13.00
CA MET A 65 -6.70 13.20 14.17
C MET A 65 -5.21 13.07 13.84
N SER A 66 -4.86 12.38 12.75
CA SER A 66 -3.48 12.23 12.27
C SER A 66 -2.83 13.55 11.85
N ARG A 67 -3.64 14.55 11.46
CA ARG A 67 -3.16 15.91 11.11
C ARG A 67 -3.05 16.86 12.29
N LEU A 68 -3.66 16.54 13.44
CA LEU A 68 -3.58 17.37 14.63
C LEU A 68 -2.28 17.06 15.40
N SER A 69 -1.58 18.11 15.84
CA SER A 69 -0.36 17.95 16.65
C SER A 69 -0.69 17.23 17.98
N PRO A 70 0.17 16.30 18.47
CA PRO A 70 0.00 15.61 19.76
C PRO A 70 -0.17 16.55 20.97
N ALA A 71 0.21 17.83 20.83
CA ALA A 71 0.20 18.83 21.89
C ALA A 71 -1.20 19.35 22.29
N ARG A 72 -2.30 18.86 21.70
CA ARG A 72 -3.67 19.28 22.06
C ARG A 72 -4.36 18.23 22.95
N ASN A 73 -4.20 18.41 24.27
CA ASN A 73 -4.94 17.87 25.44
C ASN A 73 -5.93 16.70 25.24
N ASP A 74 -5.73 15.66 26.06
CA ASP A 74 -6.31 14.31 26.04
C ASP A 74 -7.85 14.22 25.97
N ALA A 75 -8.61 15.06 26.68
CA ALA A 75 -10.06 14.83 26.83
C ALA A 75 -10.85 14.95 25.52
N TYR A 76 -10.53 15.93 24.69
CA TYR A 76 -11.19 16.13 23.38
C TYR A 76 -10.80 15.02 22.40
N ALA A 77 -9.52 14.62 22.38
CA ALA A 77 -9.05 13.53 21.53
C ALA A 77 -9.70 12.19 21.93
N ILE A 78 -9.89 11.94 23.22
CA ILE A 78 -10.60 10.77 23.75
C ILE A 78 -12.06 10.76 23.26
N GLU A 79 -12.79 11.87 23.40
CA GLU A 79 -14.19 11.95 22.96
C GLU A 79 -14.32 11.72 21.44
N VAL A 80 -13.45 12.34 20.64
CA VAL A 80 -13.43 12.20 19.19
C VAL A 80 -13.11 10.75 18.78
N ARG A 81 -12.16 10.09 19.45
CA ARG A 81 -11.88 8.64 19.23
C ARG A 81 -13.08 7.78 19.60
N ALA A 82 -13.74 8.06 20.73
CA ALA A 82 -14.92 7.29 21.14
C ALA A 82 -16.03 7.35 20.08
N ARG A 83 -16.25 8.53 19.49
CA ARG A 83 -17.19 8.69 18.36
C ARG A 83 -16.73 7.90 17.13
N ALA A 84 -15.45 7.94 16.78
CA ALA A 84 -14.91 7.15 15.67
C ALA A 84 -15.16 5.65 15.84
N TYR A 85 -14.95 5.12 17.06
CA TYR A 85 -15.24 3.73 17.40
C TYR A 85 -16.74 3.41 17.33
N GLN A 86 -17.61 4.32 17.79
CA GLN A 86 -19.06 4.13 17.70
C GLN A 86 -19.54 4.06 16.23
N HIS A 87 -19.03 4.95 15.37
CA HIS A 87 -19.31 4.88 13.93
C HIS A 87 -18.80 3.58 13.34
N ARG A 88 -17.57 3.18 13.67
CA ARG A 88 -16.98 1.92 13.20
C ARG A 88 -17.82 0.71 13.61
N LEU A 89 -18.23 0.62 14.88
CA LEU A 89 -19.08 -0.45 15.39
C LEU A 89 -20.40 -0.53 14.63
N THR A 90 -21.05 0.61 14.42
CA THR A 90 -22.30 0.70 13.66
C THR A 90 -22.10 0.23 12.21
N ALA A 91 -20.98 0.60 11.60
CA ALA A 91 -20.63 0.17 10.26
C ALA A 91 -20.42 -1.35 10.18
N ILE A 92 -19.69 -1.94 11.13
CA ILE A 92 -19.41 -3.38 11.16
C ILE A 92 -20.70 -4.16 11.31
N GLN A 93 -21.56 -3.77 12.26
CA GLN A 93 -22.87 -4.40 12.47
C GLN A 93 -23.74 -4.33 11.21
N ALA A 94 -23.75 -3.19 10.52
CA ALA A 94 -24.53 -3.03 9.30
C ALA A 94 -23.97 -3.86 8.13
N LEU A 95 -22.65 -3.96 7.99
CA LEU A 95 -22.04 -4.79 6.95
C LEU A 95 -22.25 -6.28 7.23
N ASN A 96 -22.12 -6.72 8.48
CA ASN A 96 -22.37 -8.11 8.87
C ASN A 96 -23.79 -8.55 8.54
N LYS A 97 -24.80 -7.70 8.77
CA LYS A 97 -26.19 -7.99 8.36
C LYS A 97 -26.32 -8.22 6.85
N ASP A 98 -25.65 -7.40 6.03
CA ASP A 98 -25.66 -7.56 4.57
C ASP A 98 -24.82 -8.78 4.12
N ILE A 99 -23.80 -9.20 4.87
CA ILE A 99 -23.04 -10.44 4.61
C ILE A 99 -23.82 -11.69 5.01
N GLU A 100 -24.54 -11.66 6.14
CA GLU A 100 -25.32 -12.80 6.63
C GLU A 100 -26.48 -13.14 5.69
N ASN A 101 -27.12 -12.13 5.10
CA ASN A 101 -28.24 -12.31 4.18
C ASN A 101 -27.77 -12.73 2.78
N GLU A 102 -28.21 -13.91 2.32
CA GLU A 102 -27.84 -14.50 1.03
C GLU A 102 -28.11 -13.58 -0.17
N SER A 103 -29.22 -12.83 -0.15
CA SER A 103 -29.61 -11.93 -1.24
C SER A 103 -28.69 -10.70 -1.38
N THR A 104 -28.05 -10.28 -0.30
CA THR A 104 -27.21 -9.07 -0.26
C THR A 104 -25.72 -9.38 -0.09
N ARG A 105 -25.35 -10.58 0.37
CA ARG A 105 -23.97 -11.03 0.65
C ARG A 105 -23.06 -10.79 -0.53
N CYS A 106 -23.50 -11.21 -1.71
CA CYS A 106 -22.76 -11.08 -2.95
C CYS A 106 -23.16 -9.84 -3.74
N SER A 107 -23.68 -8.77 -3.13
CA SER A 107 -24.02 -7.53 -3.84
C SER A 107 -22.81 -6.61 -4.04
N ASP A 108 -22.85 -5.75 -5.07
CA ASP A 108 -21.77 -4.80 -5.36
C ASP A 108 -21.57 -3.83 -4.19
N ALA A 109 -22.67 -3.49 -3.52
CA ALA A 109 -22.65 -2.65 -2.34
C ALA A 109 -21.90 -3.31 -1.17
N THR A 110 -22.03 -4.63 -0.97
CA THR A 110 -21.34 -5.37 0.09
C THR A 110 -19.84 -5.42 -0.18
N LEU A 111 -19.43 -5.72 -1.42
CA LEU A 111 -18.02 -5.68 -1.83
C LEU A 111 -17.41 -4.28 -1.60
N ALA A 112 -18.09 -3.23 -2.05
CA ALA A 112 -17.65 -1.85 -1.83
C ALA A 112 -17.56 -1.50 -0.32
N GLY A 113 -18.42 -2.10 0.51
CA GLY A 113 -18.35 -1.98 1.97
C GLY A 113 -17.06 -2.54 2.55
N VAL A 114 -16.68 -3.75 2.15
CA VAL A 114 -15.42 -4.39 2.58
C VAL A 114 -14.21 -3.55 2.20
N ILE A 115 -14.22 -2.94 1.01
CA ILE A 115 -13.13 -2.05 0.56
C ILE A 115 -13.04 -0.77 1.42
N VAL A 116 -14.17 -0.16 1.79
CA VAL A 116 -14.17 1.01 2.69
C VAL A 116 -13.53 0.66 4.04
N PHE A 117 -13.80 -0.53 4.58
CA PHE A 117 -13.14 -0.98 5.80
C PHE A 117 -11.65 -1.24 5.63
N LEU A 118 -11.25 -1.93 4.56
CA LEU A 118 -9.83 -2.15 4.27
C LEU A 118 -9.07 -0.83 4.17
N PHE A 119 -9.61 0.14 3.43
CA PHE A 119 -8.97 1.44 3.29
C PHE A 119 -8.94 2.22 4.61
N GLY A 120 -10.03 2.21 5.39
CA GLY A 120 -10.04 2.81 6.73
C GLY A 120 -9.02 2.19 7.66
N ASP A 121 -8.86 0.87 7.63
CA ASP A 121 -7.92 0.15 8.49
C ASP A 121 -6.48 0.43 8.13
N LEU A 122 -6.18 0.56 6.84
CA LEU A 122 -4.86 0.98 6.39
C LEU A 122 -4.55 2.42 6.81
N MET A 123 -5.52 3.32 6.89
CA MET A 123 -5.26 4.71 7.31
C MET A 123 -5.11 4.89 8.82
N GLY A 124 -5.75 4.04 9.63
CA GLY A 124 -5.86 4.17 11.08
C GLY A 124 -4.87 3.32 11.88
N SER A 125 -4.25 3.90 12.91
CA SER A 125 -3.25 3.20 13.72
C SER A 125 -3.79 2.05 14.57
N ALA A 126 -5.03 2.15 15.05
CA ALA A 126 -5.63 1.14 15.93
C ALA A 126 -6.12 -0.10 15.16
N THR A 127 -6.25 0.00 13.84
CA THR A 127 -6.97 -0.96 13.01
C THR A 127 -6.13 -1.55 11.90
N GLU A 128 -4.93 -1.01 11.64
CA GLU A 128 -3.97 -1.53 10.66
C GLU A 128 -3.85 -3.07 10.70
N PRO A 129 -3.74 -3.74 11.86
CA PRO A 129 -3.56 -5.20 11.88
C PRO A 129 -4.68 -6.03 11.21
N ASN A 130 -5.85 -5.45 10.98
CA ASN A 130 -7.02 -6.14 10.44
C ASN A 130 -7.02 -6.28 8.90
N TRP A 131 -6.06 -5.67 8.19
CA TRP A 131 -6.05 -5.63 6.72
C TRP A 131 -6.20 -7.03 6.08
N ARG A 132 -5.60 -8.06 6.66
CA ARG A 132 -5.72 -9.46 6.20
C ARG A 132 -7.14 -9.98 6.24
N VAL A 133 -7.88 -9.67 7.31
CA VAL A 133 -9.26 -10.13 7.50
C VAL A 133 -10.14 -9.60 6.38
N HIS A 134 -9.96 -8.33 6.02
CA HIS A 134 -10.70 -7.72 4.92
C HIS A 134 -10.32 -8.28 3.55
N LEU A 135 -9.02 -8.49 3.28
CA LEU A 135 -8.59 -9.12 2.03
C LEU A 135 -9.10 -10.56 1.89
N ASN A 136 -9.05 -11.36 2.96
CA ASN A 136 -9.58 -12.71 2.97
C ASN A 136 -11.10 -12.74 2.77
N GLY A 137 -11.83 -11.86 3.46
CA GLY A 137 -13.28 -11.72 3.28
C GLY A 137 -13.64 -11.30 1.86
N PHE A 138 -12.90 -10.34 1.28
CA PHE A 138 -13.09 -9.93 -0.11
C PHE A 138 -12.83 -11.09 -1.08
N ALA A 139 -11.71 -11.82 -0.92
CA ALA A 139 -11.39 -12.98 -1.74
C ALA A 139 -12.47 -14.07 -1.67
N ALA A 140 -13.04 -14.32 -0.48
CA ALA A 140 -14.14 -15.27 -0.32
C ALA A 140 -15.41 -14.82 -1.07
N LEU A 141 -15.77 -13.53 -1.01
CA LEU A 141 -16.90 -12.99 -1.77
C LEU A 141 -16.66 -13.04 -3.30
N ILE A 142 -15.42 -12.83 -3.75
CA ILE A 142 -15.06 -13.00 -5.16
C ILE A 142 -15.15 -14.47 -5.59
N ALA A 143 -14.75 -15.41 -4.73
CA ALA A 143 -14.89 -16.84 -5.00
C ALA A 143 -16.38 -17.23 -5.19
N MET A 144 -17.29 -16.69 -4.37
CA MET A 144 -18.74 -16.89 -4.54
C MET A 144 -19.28 -16.33 -5.87
N ARG A 145 -18.57 -15.38 -6.48
CA ARG A 145 -18.91 -14.81 -7.80
C ARG A 145 -18.18 -15.48 -8.97
N GLY A 146 -17.55 -16.63 -8.74
CA GLY A 146 -16.86 -17.42 -9.77
C GLY A 146 -15.37 -17.13 -9.91
N GLY A 147 -14.76 -16.44 -8.96
CA GLY A 147 -13.32 -16.15 -8.95
C GLY A 147 -12.93 -14.88 -9.71
N TRP A 148 -11.63 -14.55 -9.68
CA TRP A 148 -11.09 -13.26 -10.13
C TRP A 148 -11.37 -12.96 -11.61
N ASP A 149 -11.08 -13.91 -12.51
CA ASP A 149 -11.30 -13.77 -13.95
C ASP A 149 -12.78 -13.56 -14.30
N ALA A 150 -13.64 -14.46 -13.82
CA ALA A 150 -15.07 -14.39 -14.08
C ALA A 150 -15.69 -13.12 -13.52
N PHE A 151 -15.25 -12.68 -12.34
CA PHE A 151 -15.68 -11.42 -11.73
C PHE A 151 -15.29 -10.22 -12.60
N CYS A 152 -14.03 -10.13 -13.03
CA CYS A 152 -13.55 -9.03 -13.86
C CYS A 152 -14.26 -8.95 -15.22
N GLN A 153 -14.66 -10.10 -15.77
CA GLN A 153 -15.43 -10.17 -17.02
C GLN A 153 -16.90 -9.76 -16.82
N LYS A 154 -17.56 -10.24 -15.77
CA LYS A 154 -18.99 -9.99 -15.49
C LYS A 154 -19.27 -8.62 -14.88
N SER A 155 -18.29 -8.04 -14.18
CA SER A 155 -18.43 -6.77 -13.45
C SER A 155 -17.28 -5.82 -13.80
N PRO A 156 -17.13 -5.40 -15.07
CA PRO A 156 -16.02 -4.57 -15.50
C PRO A 156 -15.92 -3.23 -14.76
N HIS A 157 -17.06 -2.67 -14.32
CA HIS A 157 -17.14 -1.45 -13.51
C HIS A 157 -16.53 -1.59 -12.10
N LEU A 158 -16.30 -2.82 -11.62
CA LEU A 158 -15.71 -3.12 -10.31
C LEU A 158 -14.28 -3.65 -10.39
N LYS A 159 -13.66 -3.68 -11.57
CA LYS A 159 -12.23 -4.03 -11.71
C LYS A 159 -11.34 -3.16 -10.83
N SER A 160 -11.79 -1.94 -10.54
CA SER A 160 -11.17 -1.07 -9.55
C SER A 160 -11.11 -1.72 -8.15
N LEU A 161 -12.19 -2.29 -7.63
CA LEU A 161 -12.12 -2.94 -6.31
C LEU A 161 -11.10 -4.10 -6.29
N VAL A 162 -10.97 -4.83 -7.40
CA VAL A 162 -9.96 -5.89 -7.55
C VAL A 162 -8.54 -5.32 -7.57
N LEU A 163 -8.29 -4.27 -8.36
CA LEU A 163 -6.97 -3.65 -8.42
C LEU A 163 -6.55 -3.12 -7.04
N PHE A 164 -7.44 -2.45 -6.32
CA PHE A 164 -7.17 -1.96 -4.96
C PHE A 164 -6.70 -3.11 -4.05
N CYS A 165 -7.50 -4.17 -3.93
CA CYS A 165 -7.14 -5.32 -3.11
C CYS A 165 -5.82 -5.95 -3.54
N LYS A 166 -5.59 -6.13 -4.84
CA LYS A 166 -4.39 -6.80 -5.33
C LYS A 166 -3.14 -5.96 -5.18
N VAL A 167 -3.22 -4.63 -5.27
CA VAL A 167 -2.09 -3.75 -4.95
C VAL A 167 -1.72 -3.88 -3.46
N ILE A 168 -2.69 -3.73 -2.55
CA ILE A 168 -2.45 -3.85 -1.11
C ILE A 168 -1.87 -5.22 -0.78
N GLU A 169 -2.50 -6.29 -1.25
CA GLU A 169 -2.07 -7.67 -0.99
C GLU A 169 -0.62 -7.93 -1.44
N ASN A 170 -0.26 -7.52 -2.65
CA ASN A 170 1.07 -7.76 -3.17
C ASN A 170 2.14 -6.87 -2.53
N LEU A 171 1.83 -5.61 -2.21
CA LEU A 171 2.79 -4.73 -1.55
C LEU A 171 2.94 -5.05 -0.05
N ALA A 172 1.87 -5.46 0.63
CA ALA A 172 1.95 -5.95 2.01
C ALA A 172 2.84 -7.20 2.14
N ASN A 173 2.82 -8.09 1.13
CA ASN A 173 3.74 -9.24 1.09
C ASN A 173 5.22 -8.85 0.98
N THR A 174 5.52 -7.66 0.44
CA THR A 174 6.90 -7.15 0.44
C THR A 174 7.37 -6.79 1.84
N THR A 175 6.46 -6.38 2.73
CA THR A 175 6.72 -6.03 4.14
C THR A 175 6.15 -7.06 5.10
N SER A 176 6.13 -8.32 4.68
CA SER A 176 5.82 -9.48 5.52
C SER A 176 6.96 -10.49 5.46
N PRO A 177 7.19 -11.29 6.51
CA PRO A 177 8.13 -12.40 6.47
C PRO A 177 7.79 -13.36 5.33
N ALA A 178 8.80 -13.93 4.70
CA ALA A 178 8.60 -14.83 3.55
C ALA A 178 7.67 -16.03 3.85
N HIS A 179 7.59 -16.48 5.10
CA HIS A 179 6.74 -17.59 5.53
C HIS A 179 5.31 -17.18 5.93
N ASP A 180 5.02 -15.88 6.04
CA ASP A 180 3.72 -15.33 6.49
C ASP A 180 3.17 -14.30 5.48
N GLN A 181 3.20 -14.68 4.20
CA GLN A 181 2.65 -13.91 3.09
C GLN A 181 1.20 -14.30 2.80
N LEU A 182 0.40 -13.33 2.36
CA LEU A 182 -0.97 -13.54 1.93
C LEU A 182 -1.02 -13.98 0.46
N SER A 183 -1.38 -15.25 0.24
CA SER A 183 -1.67 -15.86 -1.07
C SER A 183 -0.63 -15.62 -2.20
N PRO A 184 0.70 -15.65 -1.95
CA PRO A 184 1.71 -15.28 -2.95
C PRO A 184 1.69 -16.16 -4.21
N VAL A 185 1.42 -17.46 -4.06
CA VAL A 185 1.30 -18.40 -5.19
C VAL A 185 0.03 -18.14 -6.01
N ALA A 186 -1.09 -17.85 -5.35
CA ALA A 186 -2.34 -17.57 -6.05
C ALA A 186 -2.24 -16.26 -6.83
N ASN A 187 -1.65 -15.22 -6.26
CA ASN A 187 -1.43 -13.94 -6.95
C ASN A 187 -0.56 -14.08 -8.19
N PHE A 188 0.49 -14.89 -8.14
CA PHE A 188 1.28 -15.18 -9.33
C PHE A 188 0.49 -15.90 -10.43
N LYS A 189 -0.41 -16.83 -10.07
CA LYS A 189 -1.27 -17.53 -11.04
C LYS A 189 -2.20 -16.55 -11.78
N ILE A 190 -2.77 -15.59 -11.08
CA ILE A 190 -3.68 -14.57 -11.65
C ILE A 190 -2.97 -13.30 -12.12
N ARG A 191 -1.64 -13.29 -12.25
CA ARG A 191 -0.85 -12.08 -12.59
C ARG A 191 -1.30 -11.38 -13.88
N ASN A 192 -1.88 -12.12 -14.83
CA ASN A 192 -2.43 -11.54 -16.06
C ASN A 192 -3.69 -10.72 -15.76
N VAL A 193 -4.59 -11.22 -14.90
CA VAL A 193 -5.73 -10.43 -14.39
C VAL A 193 -5.23 -9.17 -13.69
N VAL A 194 -4.19 -9.29 -12.85
CA VAL A 194 -3.60 -8.13 -12.16
C VAL A 194 -3.05 -7.11 -13.15
N ARG A 195 -2.33 -7.55 -14.18
CA ARG A 195 -1.85 -6.69 -15.27
C ARG A 195 -3.00 -5.97 -15.98
N ASP A 196 -4.05 -6.69 -16.34
CA ASP A 196 -5.20 -6.15 -17.07
C ASP A 196 -6.01 -5.14 -16.24
N VAL A 197 -6.14 -5.35 -14.92
CA VAL A 197 -6.81 -4.38 -14.06
C VAL A 197 -5.91 -3.18 -13.75
N PHE A 198 -4.59 -3.36 -13.70
CA PHE A 198 -3.63 -2.27 -13.50
C PHE A 198 -3.59 -1.32 -14.70
N SER A 199 -3.82 -1.82 -15.93
CA SER A 199 -3.88 -0.98 -17.14
C SER A 199 -5.08 -0.05 -17.21
N ILE A 200 -6.07 -0.16 -16.31
CA ILE A 200 -7.22 0.75 -16.22
C ILE A 200 -6.77 2.16 -15.81
N GLY A 201 -5.61 2.28 -15.18
CA GLY A 201 -5.00 3.53 -14.78
C GLY A 201 -4.27 3.37 -13.45
N TYR A 202 -3.40 4.32 -13.14
CA TYR A 202 -2.64 4.30 -11.91
C TYR A 202 -3.58 4.33 -10.69
N TYR A 203 -3.39 3.37 -9.79
CA TYR A 203 -3.83 3.52 -8.41
C TYR A 203 -3.22 4.82 -7.85
N PRO A 204 -3.96 5.67 -7.09
CA PRO A 204 -3.70 7.11 -6.91
C PRO A 204 -2.25 7.54 -6.62
N GLN A 205 -1.43 6.65 -6.08
CA GLN A 205 -0.05 6.92 -5.65
C GLN A 205 0.96 5.84 -6.08
N LEU A 206 0.61 4.97 -7.04
CA LEU A 206 1.48 3.88 -7.50
C LEU A 206 1.78 3.99 -9.00
N PRO A 207 2.63 4.93 -9.44
CA PRO A 207 3.12 4.99 -10.81
C PRO A 207 4.24 3.96 -11.06
N CYS A 208 4.01 2.74 -10.60
CA CYS A 208 4.88 1.61 -10.87
C CYS A 208 4.59 1.11 -12.29
N PRO A 209 5.61 0.96 -13.16
CA PRO A 209 5.41 0.26 -14.41
C PRO A 209 4.85 -1.15 -14.17
N VAL A 210 3.82 -1.52 -14.93
CA VAL A 210 3.07 -2.76 -14.69
C VAL A 210 3.96 -4.00 -14.70
N ASP A 211 4.99 -4.05 -15.54
CA ASP A 211 5.90 -5.18 -15.59
C ASP A 211 6.74 -5.32 -14.32
N LEU A 212 7.20 -4.20 -13.75
CA LEU A 212 7.88 -4.19 -12.46
C LEU A 212 6.94 -4.60 -11.32
N LEU A 213 5.66 -4.21 -11.38
CA LEU A 213 4.66 -4.69 -10.41
C LEU A 213 4.49 -6.21 -10.50
N ILE A 214 4.41 -6.78 -11.71
CA ILE A 214 4.32 -8.23 -11.88
C ILE A 214 5.61 -8.92 -11.42
N ASP A 215 6.77 -8.29 -11.59
CA ASP A 215 8.04 -8.80 -11.08
C ASP A 215 8.06 -8.82 -9.54
N ILE A 216 7.45 -7.84 -8.85
CA ILE A 216 7.24 -7.88 -7.39
C ILE A 216 6.39 -9.11 -6.97
N ILE A 217 5.30 -9.40 -7.70
CA ILE A 217 4.46 -10.59 -7.45
C ILE A 217 5.29 -11.88 -7.58
N HIS A 218 6.16 -11.93 -8.59
CA HIS A 218 7.05 -13.05 -8.83
C HIS A 218 8.10 -13.20 -7.72
N ILE A 219 8.72 -12.12 -7.27
CA ILE A 219 9.65 -12.12 -6.12
C ILE A 219 8.94 -12.66 -4.87
N ASN A 220 7.73 -12.18 -4.55
CA ASN A 220 6.97 -12.67 -3.40
C ASN A 220 6.72 -14.18 -3.49
N ARG A 221 6.32 -14.69 -4.66
CA ARG A 221 6.14 -16.13 -4.89
C ARG A 221 7.43 -16.91 -4.64
N LEU A 222 8.57 -16.44 -5.14
CA LEU A 222 9.87 -17.11 -4.97
C LEU A 222 10.30 -17.12 -3.51
N ARG A 223 10.13 -16.00 -2.78
CA ARG A 223 10.37 -15.92 -1.34
C ARG A 223 9.57 -16.98 -0.58
N PHE A 224 8.27 -17.04 -0.82
CA PHE A 224 7.40 -18.02 -0.16
C PHE A 224 7.78 -19.47 -0.50
N GLN A 225 8.03 -19.77 -1.78
CA GLN A 225 8.43 -21.11 -2.21
C GLN A 225 9.73 -21.58 -1.53
N ALA A 226 10.68 -20.66 -1.31
CA ALA A 226 11.92 -20.98 -0.60
C ALA A 226 11.68 -21.43 0.85
N THR A 227 10.66 -20.88 1.52
CA THR A 227 10.28 -21.30 2.89
C THR A 227 9.55 -22.65 2.94
N CYS A 228 8.94 -23.06 1.83
CA CYS A 228 8.24 -24.35 1.72
C CYS A 228 9.18 -25.53 1.45
N ILE A 229 10.43 -25.27 1.08
CA ILE A 229 11.43 -26.32 0.87
C ILE A 229 11.90 -26.82 2.23
N GLN A 230 11.87 -28.15 2.43
CA GLN A 230 12.39 -28.79 3.63
C GLN A 230 13.83 -28.36 3.89
N SER A 231 14.19 -28.15 5.16
CA SER A 231 15.55 -27.76 5.55
C SER A 231 16.61 -28.64 4.89
N GLY A 232 17.43 -28.05 4.02
CA GLY A 232 18.48 -28.75 3.27
C GLY A 232 18.10 -29.21 1.85
N GLY A 233 16.86 -29.00 1.41
CA GLY A 233 16.43 -29.27 0.03
C GLY A 233 17.08 -28.32 -0.99
N PRO A 234 17.21 -28.73 -2.27
CA PRO A 234 17.91 -27.95 -3.28
C PRO A 234 17.12 -26.71 -3.69
N LEU A 235 17.72 -25.53 -3.48
CA LEU A 235 17.19 -24.24 -3.96
C LEU A 235 17.53 -23.94 -5.43
N THR A 236 18.21 -24.85 -6.13
CA THR A 236 18.81 -24.59 -7.45
C THR A 236 17.81 -24.10 -8.49
N SER A 237 16.61 -24.70 -8.57
CA SER A 237 15.58 -24.29 -9.53
C SER A 237 15.04 -22.89 -9.23
N ILE A 238 14.73 -22.62 -7.95
CA ILE A 238 14.26 -21.30 -7.49
C ILE A 238 15.34 -20.25 -7.70
N ARG A 239 16.62 -20.58 -7.44
CA ARG A 239 17.76 -19.69 -7.67
C ARG A 239 17.88 -19.30 -9.13
N ILE A 240 17.89 -20.28 -10.04
CA ILE A 240 18.00 -20.00 -11.49
C ILE A 240 16.84 -19.10 -11.96
N GLU A 241 15.63 -19.35 -11.47
CA GLU A 241 14.48 -18.51 -11.81
C GLU A 241 14.59 -17.09 -11.22
N ALA A 242 15.08 -16.98 -9.99
CA ALA A 242 15.33 -15.70 -9.32
C ALA A 242 16.41 -14.87 -10.01
N GLU A 243 17.53 -15.47 -10.40
CA GLU A 243 18.63 -14.80 -11.11
C GLU A 243 18.14 -14.26 -12.45
N ARG A 244 17.42 -15.07 -13.25
CA ARG A 244 16.82 -14.60 -14.51
C ARG A 244 15.82 -13.47 -14.32
N LEU A 245 15.03 -13.51 -13.24
CA LEU A 245 14.09 -12.44 -12.92
C LEU A 245 14.83 -11.14 -12.56
N LEU A 246 15.90 -11.24 -11.76
CA LEU A 246 16.73 -10.10 -11.42
C LEU A 246 17.41 -9.52 -12.65
N ASP A 247 17.96 -10.35 -13.54
CA ASP A 247 18.53 -9.89 -14.82
C ASP A 247 17.50 -9.12 -15.64
N LYS A 248 16.28 -9.65 -15.77
CA LYS A 248 15.17 -8.95 -16.44
C LYS A 248 14.86 -7.58 -15.81
N ILE A 249 14.84 -7.49 -14.48
CA ILE A 249 14.61 -6.22 -13.76
C ILE A 249 15.77 -5.24 -14.01
N LEU A 250 17.00 -5.75 -14.03
CA LEU A 250 18.20 -4.97 -14.31
C LEU A 250 18.27 -4.51 -15.76
N ASP A 251 17.71 -5.25 -16.71
CA ASP A 251 17.66 -4.87 -18.13
C ASP A 251 16.44 -4.00 -18.48
N TYR A 252 15.49 -3.84 -17.57
CA TYR A 252 14.31 -3.00 -17.78
C TYR A 252 14.71 -1.57 -18.19
N SER A 253 14.10 -1.04 -19.26
CA SER A 253 14.32 0.33 -19.73
C SER A 253 13.21 1.28 -19.28
N PRO A 254 13.47 2.16 -18.29
CA PRO A 254 12.55 3.23 -17.91
C PRO A 254 12.15 4.14 -19.06
N GLU A 255 13.09 4.44 -19.96
CA GLU A 255 12.94 5.37 -21.08
C GLU A 255 11.85 4.91 -22.06
N VAL A 256 11.85 3.61 -22.41
CA VAL A 256 10.85 3.03 -23.30
C VAL A 256 9.44 3.21 -22.71
N TRP A 257 9.28 2.89 -21.42
CA TRP A 257 7.98 3.02 -20.77
C TRP A 257 7.51 4.47 -20.67
N SER A 258 8.39 5.39 -20.25
CA SER A 258 8.03 6.81 -20.08
C SER A 258 7.68 7.51 -21.38
N SER A 259 8.24 7.06 -22.51
CA SER A 259 7.94 7.65 -23.83
C SER A 259 6.47 7.49 -24.24
N SER A 260 5.78 6.49 -23.68
CA SER A 260 4.35 6.26 -23.92
C SER A 260 3.42 7.15 -23.08
N ALA A 261 3.97 8.00 -22.20
CA ALA A 261 3.24 8.74 -21.17
C ALA A 261 3.26 10.28 -21.37
N GLU A 262 3.37 10.75 -22.62
CA GLU A 262 3.30 12.18 -22.95
C GLU A 262 1.95 12.82 -22.53
N PRO A 263 1.93 14.07 -22.01
CA PRO A 263 3.03 15.05 -21.94
C PRO A 263 3.86 15.01 -20.63
N LEU A 264 3.65 14.02 -19.75
CA LEU A 264 4.25 13.95 -18.41
C LEU A 264 5.48 13.01 -18.36
N ALA A 265 6.19 12.90 -19.48
CA ALA A 265 7.23 11.90 -19.68
C ALA A 265 8.35 11.96 -18.63
N ASP A 266 8.79 13.16 -18.21
CA ASP A 266 9.87 13.32 -17.23
C ASP A 266 9.51 12.80 -15.83
N GLY A 267 8.29 13.09 -15.37
CA GLY A 267 7.78 12.60 -14.10
C GLY A 267 7.62 11.07 -14.10
N HIS A 268 7.09 10.53 -15.20
CA HIS A 268 6.99 9.08 -15.39
C HIS A 268 8.36 8.42 -15.48
N LEU A 269 9.33 9.03 -16.18
CA LEU A 269 10.69 8.53 -16.28
C LEU A 269 11.36 8.48 -14.90
N LEU A 270 11.22 9.53 -14.09
CA LEU A 270 11.75 9.54 -12.72
C LEU A 270 11.12 8.44 -11.88
N MET A 271 9.80 8.23 -11.98
CA MET A 271 9.12 7.15 -11.25
C MET A 271 9.55 5.77 -11.74
N ALA A 272 9.63 5.52 -13.05
CA ALA A 272 10.12 4.26 -13.59
C ALA A 272 11.55 3.94 -13.13
N LYS A 273 12.44 4.94 -13.09
CA LYS A 273 13.81 4.82 -12.54
C LYS A 273 13.82 4.51 -11.04
N THR A 274 12.94 5.18 -10.29
CA THR A 274 12.76 5.00 -8.84
C THR A 274 12.28 3.57 -8.55
N TYR A 275 11.20 3.13 -9.19
CA TYR A 275 10.62 1.80 -9.00
C TYR A 275 11.58 0.70 -9.48
N ARG A 276 12.27 0.85 -10.61
CA ARG A 276 13.28 -0.14 -11.04
C ARG A 276 14.35 -0.35 -9.96
N SER A 277 14.87 0.74 -9.40
CA SER A 277 15.91 0.63 -8.37
C SER A 277 15.37 0.03 -7.07
N ALA A 278 14.16 0.40 -6.66
CA ALA A 278 13.52 -0.19 -5.49
C ALA A 278 13.21 -1.69 -5.68
N VAL A 279 12.71 -2.11 -6.86
CA VAL A 279 12.43 -3.52 -7.16
C VAL A 279 13.70 -4.36 -7.22
N ALA A 280 14.78 -3.83 -7.81
CA ALA A 280 16.09 -4.50 -7.80
C ALA A 280 16.60 -4.73 -6.37
N LEU A 281 16.57 -3.70 -5.52
CA LEU A 281 16.99 -3.79 -4.12
C LEU A 281 16.12 -4.76 -3.32
N PHE A 282 14.79 -4.63 -3.45
CA PHE A 282 13.85 -5.55 -2.81
C PHE A 282 14.11 -6.99 -3.25
N GLY A 283 14.22 -7.24 -4.56
CA GLY A 283 14.50 -8.57 -5.10
C GLY A 283 15.77 -9.18 -4.51
N VAL A 284 16.90 -8.48 -4.60
CA VAL A 284 18.18 -9.00 -4.09
C VAL A 284 18.12 -9.22 -2.57
N SER A 285 17.72 -8.21 -1.79
CA SER A 285 17.75 -8.25 -0.33
C SER A 285 16.77 -9.27 0.25
N SER A 286 15.57 -9.35 -0.31
CA SER A 286 14.54 -10.27 0.19
C SER A 286 14.79 -11.72 -0.21
N LEU A 287 15.39 -11.98 -1.38
CA LEU A 287 15.76 -13.34 -1.81
C LEU A 287 17.05 -13.83 -1.14
N GLN A 288 17.96 -12.92 -0.78
CA GLN A 288 19.11 -13.24 0.08
C GLN A 288 18.66 -13.62 1.51
N SER A 289 17.64 -12.96 2.03
CA SER A 289 17.04 -13.26 3.35
C SER A 289 16.61 -14.73 3.47
N VAL A 290 16.02 -15.28 2.40
CA VAL A 290 15.61 -16.70 2.31
C VAL A 290 16.66 -17.61 1.65
N LYS A 291 17.91 -17.13 1.49
CA LYS A 291 19.07 -17.89 0.97
C LYS A 291 18.91 -18.41 -0.47
N VAL A 292 17.95 -17.88 -1.24
CA VAL A 292 17.77 -18.22 -2.67
C VAL A 292 18.94 -17.69 -3.48
N ILE A 293 19.23 -16.41 -3.32
CA ILE A 293 20.35 -15.72 -3.96
C ILE A 293 21.54 -15.67 -2.98
N PRO A 294 22.76 -15.99 -3.42
CA PRO A 294 23.94 -15.93 -2.55
C PRO A 294 24.34 -14.49 -2.20
N PHE A 295 25.06 -14.35 -1.09
CA PHE A 295 25.82 -13.14 -0.79
C PHE A 295 27.13 -13.18 -1.61
N SER A 296 27.12 -12.55 -2.79
CA SER A 296 28.29 -12.44 -3.66
C SER A 296 28.73 -10.98 -3.85
N LYS A 297 29.97 -10.77 -4.31
CA LYS A 297 30.47 -9.43 -4.63
C LYS A 297 29.62 -8.75 -5.70
N ASP A 298 29.19 -9.50 -6.71
CA ASP A 298 28.38 -8.97 -7.81
C ASP A 298 27.04 -8.41 -7.30
N TRP A 299 26.34 -9.18 -6.45
CA TRP A 299 25.09 -8.71 -5.85
C TRP A 299 25.29 -7.55 -4.88
N MET A 300 26.42 -7.49 -4.17
CA MET A 300 26.77 -6.32 -3.35
C MET A 300 26.94 -5.06 -4.21
N THR A 301 27.65 -5.16 -5.34
CA THR A 301 27.83 -4.03 -6.27
C THR A 301 26.50 -3.58 -6.88
N VAL A 302 25.61 -4.52 -7.24
CA VAL A 302 24.25 -4.21 -7.70
C VAL A 302 23.48 -3.43 -6.62
N LYS A 303 23.50 -3.90 -5.37
CA LYS A 303 22.85 -3.23 -4.25
C LYS A 303 23.38 -1.83 -4.02
N GLU A 304 24.70 -1.65 -3.97
CA GLU A 304 25.32 -0.33 -3.77
C GLU A 304 24.90 0.65 -4.87
N THR A 305 25.00 0.22 -6.12
CA THR A 305 24.63 1.02 -7.29
C THR A 305 23.16 1.45 -7.24
N HIS A 306 22.24 0.49 -6.99
CA HIS A 306 20.82 0.79 -6.97
C HIS A 306 20.38 1.55 -5.72
N ARG A 307 21.05 1.37 -4.58
CA ARG A 307 20.82 2.18 -3.37
C ARG A 307 21.13 3.64 -3.66
N ASP A 308 22.31 3.94 -4.19
CA ASP A 308 22.73 5.32 -4.42
C ASP A 308 21.83 6.01 -5.47
N ARG A 309 21.45 5.27 -6.53
CA ARG A 309 20.44 5.71 -7.50
C ARG A 309 19.09 5.98 -6.85
N LEU A 310 18.57 5.04 -6.05
CA LEU A 310 17.28 5.18 -5.40
C LEU A 310 17.25 6.43 -4.51
N PHE A 311 18.26 6.64 -3.66
CA PHE A 311 18.34 7.84 -2.83
C PHE A 311 18.42 9.13 -3.65
N SER A 312 19.15 9.12 -4.77
CA SER A 312 19.21 10.27 -5.69
C SER A 312 17.82 10.58 -6.28
N PHE A 313 17.10 9.56 -6.76
CA PHE A 313 15.77 9.74 -7.34
C PHE A 313 14.71 10.15 -6.32
N LEU A 314 14.77 9.60 -5.10
CA LEU A 314 13.90 10.01 -4.00
C LEU A 314 14.10 11.49 -3.65
N LYS A 315 15.34 11.98 -3.64
CA LYS A 315 15.64 13.41 -3.46
C LYS A 315 15.14 14.25 -4.64
N ALA A 316 15.31 13.79 -5.88
CA ALA A 316 14.79 14.48 -7.05
C ALA A 316 13.26 14.60 -7.05
N SER A 317 12.54 13.57 -6.55
CA SER A 317 11.08 13.60 -6.46
C SER A 317 10.53 14.68 -5.52
N LEU A 318 11.38 15.24 -4.63
CA LEU A 318 10.98 16.32 -3.72
C LEU A 318 10.60 17.60 -4.44
N ALA A 319 11.11 17.80 -5.66
CA ALA A 319 10.82 18.98 -6.47
C ALA A 319 9.36 19.06 -6.93
N SER A 320 8.61 17.96 -6.86
CA SER A 320 7.19 17.90 -7.24
C SER A 320 6.37 17.27 -6.14
N SER A 321 5.30 17.95 -5.73
CA SER A 321 4.39 17.42 -4.72
C SER A 321 3.67 16.14 -5.18
N ALA A 322 3.41 16.02 -6.48
CA ALA A 322 2.81 14.82 -7.08
C ALA A 322 3.78 13.63 -7.10
N LEU A 323 5.05 13.86 -7.42
CA LEU A 323 6.05 12.79 -7.39
C LEU A 323 6.40 12.37 -5.97
N LYS A 324 6.40 13.32 -5.04
CA LYS A 324 6.61 13.09 -3.61
C LYS A 324 5.67 12.03 -3.04
N ILE A 325 4.38 12.06 -3.39
CA ILE A 325 3.41 11.09 -2.86
C ILE A 325 3.53 9.70 -3.51
N CYS A 326 4.20 9.61 -4.66
CA CYS A 326 4.32 8.38 -5.43
C CYS A 326 5.47 7.46 -4.97
N THR A 327 6.19 7.85 -3.92
CA THR A 327 7.42 7.18 -3.48
C THR A 327 7.29 6.42 -2.16
N THR A 328 6.06 6.22 -1.63
CA THR A 328 5.84 5.52 -0.35
C THR A 328 6.53 4.15 -0.30
N TRP A 329 6.24 3.23 -1.23
CA TRP A 329 6.89 1.92 -1.24
C TRP A 329 8.41 1.99 -1.51
N PRO A 330 8.90 2.74 -2.51
CA PRO A 330 10.33 2.97 -2.68
C PRO A 330 11.04 3.52 -1.42
N MET A 331 10.37 4.34 -0.61
CA MET A 331 10.91 4.86 0.66
C MET A 331 11.08 3.77 1.71
N VAL A 332 10.16 2.79 1.77
CA VAL A 332 10.27 1.62 2.66
C VAL A 332 11.50 0.78 2.27
N VAL A 333 11.69 0.51 0.98
CA VAL A 333 12.87 -0.20 0.48
C VAL A 333 14.16 0.57 0.78
N ALA A 334 14.18 1.88 0.54
CA ALA A 334 15.33 2.74 0.87
C ALA A 334 15.64 2.74 2.37
N GLY A 335 14.62 2.67 3.23
CA GLY A 335 14.76 2.54 4.67
C GLY A 335 15.52 1.28 5.07
N PHE A 336 15.15 0.13 4.53
CA PHE A 336 15.89 -1.10 4.78
C PHE A 336 17.37 -0.96 4.41
N GLU A 337 17.66 -0.47 3.19
CA GLU A 337 19.03 -0.31 2.69
C GLU A 337 19.84 0.77 3.45
N ALA A 338 19.17 1.73 4.10
CA ALA A 338 19.82 2.75 4.91
C ALA A 338 20.51 2.17 6.17
N LYS A 339 20.17 0.94 6.59
CA LYS A 339 20.89 0.29 7.69
C LYS A 339 22.36 0.05 7.34
N SER A 340 22.64 -0.43 6.14
CA SER A 340 24.02 -0.60 5.64
C SER A 340 24.62 0.70 5.09
N GLY A 341 23.81 1.75 4.95
CA GLY A 341 24.23 3.08 4.53
C GLY A 341 24.74 3.97 5.67
N ASN A 342 24.72 5.29 5.43
CA ASN A 342 25.17 6.28 6.40
C ASN A 342 24.02 6.89 7.23
N LEU A 343 24.37 7.62 8.30
CA LEU A 343 23.39 8.27 9.17
C LEU A 343 22.50 9.29 8.44
N SER A 344 23.02 9.96 7.41
CA SER A 344 22.25 10.92 6.60
C SER A 344 21.12 10.23 5.83
N MET A 345 21.36 9.04 5.27
CA MET A 345 20.34 8.22 4.61
C MET A 345 19.22 7.83 5.57
N ARG A 346 19.57 7.38 6.78
CA ARG A 346 18.57 7.01 7.80
C ARG A 346 17.74 8.23 8.21
N SER A 347 18.37 9.34 8.51
CA SER A 347 17.69 10.59 8.89
C SER A 347 16.77 11.11 7.78
N PHE A 348 17.20 11.00 6.52
CA PHE A 348 16.37 11.36 5.37
C PHE A 348 15.09 10.53 5.32
N VAL A 349 15.19 9.19 5.39
CA VAL A 349 14.02 8.29 5.33
C VAL A 349 13.08 8.52 6.51
N LEU A 350 13.58 8.51 7.73
CA LEU A 350 12.75 8.64 8.93
C LEU A 350 12.07 10.01 9.02
N GLY A 351 12.80 11.07 8.65
CA GLY A 351 12.26 12.42 8.58
C GLY A 351 11.15 12.52 7.53
N ARG A 352 11.36 11.88 6.37
CA ARG A 352 10.40 11.88 5.28
C ARG A 352 9.11 11.14 5.61
N MET A 353 9.22 9.93 6.15
CA MET A 353 8.06 9.15 6.56
C MET A 353 7.19 9.88 7.58
N LYS A 354 7.81 10.56 8.56
CA LYS A 354 7.09 11.41 9.52
C LYS A 354 6.34 12.56 8.82
N GLU A 355 7.00 13.24 7.89
CA GLU A 355 6.42 14.35 7.14
C GLU A 355 5.23 13.87 6.29
N ASP A 356 5.39 12.75 5.58
CA ASP A 356 4.36 12.21 4.69
C ASP A 356 3.12 11.76 5.46
N SER A 357 3.28 11.11 6.63
CA SER A 357 2.16 10.76 7.50
C SER A 357 1.34 11.98 7.93
N GLN A 358 2.01 13.05 8.41
CA GLN A 358 1.34 14.28 8.84
C GLN A 358 0.67 15.01 7.69
N ARG A 359 1.32 15.04 6.52
CA ARG A 359 0.82 15.73 5.34
C ARG A 359 -0.38 15.01 4.73
N MET A 360 -0.31 13.69 4.60
CA MET A 360 -1.38 12.86 4.04
C MET A 360 -2.49 12.58 5.06
N GLY A 361 -2.22 12.74 6.36
CA GLY A 361 -3.17 12.40 7.42
C GLY A 361 -3.39 10.90 7.55
N ILE A 362 -2.37 10.07 7.32
CA ILE A 362 -2.46 8.60 7.37
C ILE A 362 -1.35 8.01 8.23
N TYR A 363 -1.61 6.87 8.88
CA TYR A 363 -0.70 6.28 9.85
C TYR A 363 0.50 5.54 9.22
N LEU A 364 0.33 4.85 8.08
CA LEU A 364 1.31 3.88 7.58
C LEU A 364 2.74 4.38 7.42
N PRO A 365 3.02 5.63 6.96
CA PRO A 365 4.39 6.10 6.91
C PRO A 365 5.05 6.14 8.30
N VAL A 366 4.30 6.51 9.36
CA VAL A 366 4.81 6.44 10.74
C VAL A 366 4.98 5.00 11.22
N ALA A 367 4.06 4.09 10.85
CA ALA A 367 4.24 2.66 11.13
C ALA A 367 5.55 2.12 10.51
N ALA A 368 5.81 2.48 9.24
CA ALA A 368 7.05 2.10 8.56
C ALA A 368 8.28 2.69 9.24
N LYS A 369 8.20 3.95 9.69
CA LYS A 369 9.25 4.60 10.49
C LYS A 369 9.54 3.81 11.78
N GLU A 370 8.51 3.41 12.51
CA GLU A 370 8.64 2.65 13.78
C GLU A 370 9.29 1.28 13.54
N VAL A 371 8.91 0.58 12.48
CA VAL A 371 9.53 -0.69 12.06
C VAL A 371 11.02 -0.48 11.76
N LEU A 372 11.37 0.56 10.98
CA LEU A 372 12.76 0.86 10.63
C LEU A 372 13.61 1.28 11.83
N GLU A 373 13.06 2.05 12.77
CA GLU A 373 13.76 2.44 14.01
C GLU A 373 14.09 1.21 14.87
N ARG A 374 13.12 0.30 15.05
CA ARG A 374 13.36 -0.99 15.71
C ARG A 374 14.43 -1.79 14.98
N PHE A 375 14.33 -1.89 13.66
CA PHE A 375 15.31 -2.60 12.85
C PHE A 375 16.71 -2.00 13.02
N TYR A 376 16.89 -0.68 12.95
CA TYR A 376 18.19 -0.03 13.13
C TYR A 376 18.83 -0.27 14.51
N ALA A 377 18.00 -0.42 15.55
CA ALA A 377 18.47 -0.74 16.90
C ALA A 377 18.79 -2.23 17.10
N SER A 378 18.26 -3.12 16.25
CA SER A 378 18.47 -4.57 16.34
C SER A 378 19.81 -5.04 15.73
N ALA A 379 20.22 -6.26 16.08
CA ALA A 379 21.37 -6.93 15.46
C ALA A 379 21.06 -7.57 14.09
N GLY A 380 19.78 -7.71 13.72
CA GLY A 380 19.36 -8.33 12.46
C GLY A 380 19.83 -7.54 11.25
N ASN A 381 20.03 -8.19 10.11
CA ASN A 381 20.56 -7.54 8.90
C ASN A 381 19.91 -8.01 7.61
N THR A 382 18.93 -8.90 7.71
CA THR A 382 18.17 -9.44 6.57
C THR A 382 16.83 -8.72 6.42
N TRP A 383 16.22 -8.87 5.24
CA TRP A 383 14.91 -8.29 4.96
C TRP A 383 13.85 -8.80 5.93
N ASP A 384 13.84 -10.10 6.23
CA ASP A 384 12.88 -10.70 7.15
C ASP A 384 13.20 -10.39 8.64
N ASP A 385 14.43 -9.94 8.98
CA ASP A 385 14.70 -9.35 10.31
C ASP A 385 14.10 -7.95 10.46
N CYS A 386 13.98 -7.20 9.35
CA CYS A 386 13.38 -5.86 9.36
C CYS A 386 11.85 -5.93 9.39
N PHE A 387 11.27 -6.83 8.60
CA PHE A 387 9.84 -7.07 8.52
C PHE A 387 9.53 -8.44 9.13
N ASP A 388 9.76 -8.53 10.44
CA ASP A 388 9.70 -9.73 11.29
C ASP A 388 8.27 -10.21 11.57
N SER A 389 7.30 -9.34 11.35
CA SER A 389 5.89 -9.63 11.37
C SER A 389 5.24 -8.98 10.16
N PRO A 390 4.06 -9.45 9.77
CA PRO A 390 3.41 -8.84 8.65
C PRO A 390 2.89 -7.42 8.82
N HIS A 391 3.18 -6.59 7.82
CA HIS A 391 2.67 -5.23 7.76
C HIS A 391 2.15 -4.89 6.36
N ALA A 392 1.15 -4.01 6.26
CA ALA A 392 0.72 -3.43 4.99
C ALA A 392 1.24 -1.99 4.85
N LEU A 393 2.57 -1.81 4.83
CA LEU A 393 3.22 -0.49 4.83
C LEU A 393 3.17 0.19 3.45
N PHE A 394 1.98 0.32 2.88
CA PHE A 394 1.72 0.95 1.59
C PHE A 394 0.40 1.73 1.60
N THR A 395 0.41 2.92 1.01
CA THR A 395 -0.64 3.94 1.09
C THR A 395 -1.47 4.04 -0.18
#